data_AF-A0A9Q0W8N2-F1
#
_entry.id   AF-A0A9Q0W8N2-F1
#
_cell.length_a   1.000
_cell.length_b   1.000
_cell.length_c   1.000
_cell.angle_alpha   90.00
_cell.angle_beta   90.00
_cell.angle_gamma   90.00
#
_symmetry.space_group_name_H-M   'P 1'
#
loop_
_entity.id
_entity.type
_entity.pdbx_description
1 polymer ?
#
loop_
_entity_poly.entity_id
_entity_poly.type
_entity_poly.pdbx_seq_one_letter_code
_entity_poly.pdbx_strand_id
1 'polypeptide(L)'
;MTWDEIDAVGVPPSPRSDHTAAVHAERYVLIFGGGSHATCFNDLHVLDLQTMEWTRPTQQGEIPTPRAGHAGVTVGENWFIVGGGDNKGVSETAVLNMSTLVWSVVTTVQGRVPLASEGLSLVLSSYNGEDVLVSFGGYNGRYSNEVNVLKPSHKSTLQSKITETPVPDIVSAVHNVTNPTRDVDSELEVGQEGKIREIVMDNVDQESRKSRGEGTSLIATLKAEREELDLSLGKEKSQTLHLKQELADAETRNTDLYKELHSVRGQLAAEQSRCFKLEVDVAELRQKLQTMETLQKELELLQRQKAASEQALDANHRQGSGGVWGWLAGTPGGQKRDDA
;
A
#
# COMPACT_ATOMS: atom_id res chain seq x y z
N MET A 1 -24.21 7.89 -15.17
CA MET A 1 -23.02 7.04 -15.01
C MET A 1 -23.35 6.08 -13.88
N THR A 2 -23.23 4.77 -14.11
CA THR A 2 -23.51 3.72 -13.14
C THR A 2 -22.27 2.85 -12.98
N TRP A 3 -22.13 2.23 -11.81
CA TRP A 3 -21.16 1.17 -11.57
C TRP A 3 -21.91 -0.15 -11.67
N ASP A 4 -21.36 -1.08 -12.45
CA ASP A 4 -21.94 -2.38 -12.70
C ASP A 4 -20.91 -3.47 -12.36
N GLU A 5 -21.39 -4.55 -11.76
CA GLU A 5 -20.57 -5.73 -11.48
C GLU A 5 -20.40 -6.55 -12.77
N ILE A 6 -19.19 -7.07 -12.99
CA ILE A 6 -18.88 -7.89 -14.16
C ILE A 6 -18.67 -9.33 -13.70
N ASP A 7 -19.48 -10.23 -14.24
CA ASP A 7 -19.28 -11.67 -14.08
C ASP A 7 -18.11 -12.12 -14.97
N ALA A 8 -16.99 -12.47 -14.34
CA ALA A 8 -15.81 -13.01 -15.00
C ALA A 8 -15.48 -14.42 -14.48
N VAL A 9 -14.94 -15.26 -15.35
CA VAL A 9 -14.59 -16.67 -15.04
C VAL A 9 -13.07 -16.85 -14.98
N GLY A 10 -12.60 -18.07 -14.68
CA GLY A 10 -11.17 -18.42 -14.71
C GLY A 10 -10.49 -18.33 -13.35
N VAL A 11 -9.26 -17.81 -13.32
CA VAL A 11 -8.41 -17.74 -12.12
C VAL A 11 -8.25 -16.27 -11.66
N PRO A 12 -9.24 -15.71 -10.95
CA PRO A 12 -9.18 -14.32 -10.47
C PRO A 12 -8.13 -14.15 -9.36
N PRO A 13 -7.65 -12.91 -9.15
CA PRO A 13 -6.81 -12.60 -7.99
C PRO A 13 -7.58 -12.84 -6.68
N SER A 14 -6.85 -13.26 -5.65
CA SER A 14 -7.40 -13.28 -4.27
C SER A 14 -7.82 -11.87 -3.82
N PRO A 15 -8.79 -11.75 -2.89
CA PRO A 15 -9.11 -10.46 -2.27
C PRO A 15 -7.87 -9.76 -1.71
N ARG A 16 -7.69 -8.48 -2.05
CA ARG A 16 -6.47 -7.71 -1.77
C ARG A 16 -6.71 -6.20 -1.80
N SER A 17 -5.91 -5.44 -1.06
CA SER A 17 -5.79 -3.97 -1.16
C SER A 17 -4.44 -3.55 -1.74
N ASP A 18 -4.30 -2.27 -2.07
CA ASP A 18 -3.01 -1.64 -2.41
C ASP A 18 -2.23 -2.34 -3.54
N HIS A 19 -2.98 -2.93 -4.47
CA HIS A 19 -2.47 -3.47 -5.73
C HIS A 19 -2.41 -2.35 -6.78
N THR A 20 -1.72 -2.62 -7.89
CA THR A 20 -1.77 -1.74 -9.07
C THR A 20 -2.42 -2.46 -10.23
N ALA A 21 -3.07 -1.67 -11.10
CA ALA A 21 -3.69 -2.15 -12.32
C ALA A 21 -3.14 -1.40 -13.55
N ALA A 22 -3.11 -2.07 -14.69
CA ALA A 22 -2.82 -1.47 -15.99
C ALA A 22 -3.74 -2.06 -17.06
N VAL A 23 -4.00 -1.28 -18.11
CA VAL A 23 -4.69 -1.75 -19.31
C VAL A 23 -3.69 -1.82 -20.45
N HIS A 24 -3.66 -2.96 -21.15
CA HIS A 24 -2.81 -3.19 -22.32
C HIS A 24 -3.66 -3.52 -23.55
N ALA A 25 -3.28 -2.94 -24.69
CA ALA A 25 -3.92 -3.15 -26.00
C ALA A 25 -5.45 -3.00 -26.00
N GLU A 26 -5.99 -2.14 -25.11
CA GLU A 26 -7.43 -1.90 -24.91
C GLU A 26 -8.27 -3.16 -24.61
N ARG A 27 -7.61 -4.26 -24.23
CA ARG A 27 -8.24 -5.57 -24.07
C ARG A 27 -7.86 -6.27 -22.76
N TYR A 28 -6.63 -6.10 -22.30
CA TYR A 28 -6.14 -6.85 -21.16
C TYR A 28 -6.03 -5.94 -19.94
N VAL A 29 -6.71 -6.30 -18.85
CA VAL A 29 -6.51 -5.67 -17.54
C VAL A 29 -5.54 -6.52 -16.76
N LEU A 30 -4.39 -5.95 -16.39
CA LEU A 30 -3.36 -6.58 -15.60
C LEU A 30 -3.46 -6.10 -14.15
N ILE A 31 -3.40 -7.02 -13.20
CA ILE A 31 -3.37 -6.75 -11.76
C ILE A 31 -2.08 -7.35 -11.18
N PHE A 32 -1.31 -6.54 -10.45
CA PHE A 32 -0.07 -6.99 -9.83
C PHE A 32 0.01 -6.61 -8.34
N GLY A 33 0.48 -7.58 -7.55
CA GLY A 33 0.81 -7.40 -6.14
C GLY A 33 -0.40 -7.09 -5.26
N GLY A 34 -0.21 -6.22 -4.28
CA GLY A 34 -1.19 -5.90 -3.26
C GLY A 34 -1.02 -6.75 -2.01
N GLY A 35 -1.86 -6.50 -1.00
CA GLY A 35 -1.77 -7.13 0.30
C GLY A 35 -3.09 -7.68 0.79
N SER A 36 -3.00 -8.72 1.63
CA SER A 36 -4.04 -9.12 2.56
C SER A 36 -3.58 -8.81 3.99
N HIS A 37 -4.40 -9.11 4.99
CA HIS A 37 -3.98 -8.97 6.39
C HIS A 37 -2.76 -9.83 6.78
N ALA A 38 -2.45 -10.87 6.01
CA ALA A 38 -1.39 -11.84 6.35
C ALA A 38 -0.12 -11.70 5.51
N THR A 39 -0.23 -11.24 4.27
CA THR A 39 0.88 -11.29 3.32
C THR A 39 0.68 -10.32 2.15
N CYS A 40 1.81 -9.87 1.58
CA CYS A 40 1.86 -9.21 0.29
C CYS A 40 1.97 -10.25 -0.84
N PHE A 41 1.49 -9.88 -2.03
CA PHE A 41 1.54 -10.73 -3.22
C PHE A 41 2.57 -10.18 -4.23
N ASN A 42 3.07 -11.07 -5.09
CA ASN A 42 3.81 -10.72 -6.32
C ASN A 42 3.28 -11.51 -7.52
N ASP A 43 2.03 -11.95 -7.48
CA ASP A 43 1.38 -12.60 -8.61
C ASP A 43 0.88 -11.56 -9.62
N LEU A 44 0.84 -11.98 -10.88
CA LEU A 44 0.25 -11.24 -11.98
C LEU A 44 -1.02 -11.96 -12.42
N HIS A 45 -2.13 -11.22 -12.47
CA HIS A 45 -3.39 -11.69 -13.03
C HIS A 45 -3.75 -10.86 -14.25
N VAL A 46 -4.34 -11.50 -15.26
CA VAL A 46 -4.76 -10.84 -16.50
C VAL A 46 -6.21 -11.20 -16.79
N LEU A 47 -7.08 -10.19 -16.90
CA LEU A 47 -8.44 -10.32 -17.39
C LEU A 47 -8.47 -9.94 -18.87
N ASP A 48 -8.93 -10.85 -19.71
CA ASP A 48 -9.28 -10.54 -21.10
C ASP A 48 -10.70 -9.95 -21.15
N LEU A 49 -10.82 -8.66 -21.45
CA LEU A 49 -12.09 -7.94 -21.51
C LEU A 49 -12.99 -8.41 -22.65
N GLN A 50 -12.47 -9.15 -23.64
CA GLN A 50 -13.27 -9.70 -24.72
C GLN A 50 -13.96 -11.00 -24.32
N THR A 51 -13.28 -11.86 -23.56
CA THR A 51 -13.80 -13.16 -23.12
C THR A 51 -14.34 -13.14 -21.69
N MET A 52 -14.05 -12.08 -20.93
CA MET A 52 -14.30 -11.97 -19.50
C MET A 52 -13.70 -13.14 -18.70
N GLU A 53 -12.49 -13.55 -19.09
CA GLU A 53 -11.77 -14.67 -18.46
C GLU A 53 -10.46 -14.19 -17.81
N TRP A 54 -10.31 -14.54 -16.53
CA TRP A 54 -9.11 -14.34 -15.75
C TRP A 54 -8.10 -15.47 -15.97
N THR A 55 -6.85 -15.08 -16.14
CA THR A 55 -5.71 -15.99 -16.17
C THR A 55 -4.64 -15.54 -15.18
N ARG A 56 -3.82 -16.50 -14.74
CA ARG A 56 -2.62 -16.26 -13.93
C ARG A 56 -1.39 -16.72 -14.72
N PRO A 57 -0.85 -15.88 -15.62
CA PRO A 57 0.27 -16.27 -16.46
C PRO A 57 1.53 -16.55 -15.64
N THR A 58 2.38 -17.42 -16.19
CA THR A 58 3.73 -17.64 -15.64
C THR A 58 4.58 -16.40 -15.90
N GLN A 59 5.07 -15.80 -14.83
CA GLN A 59 5.94 -14.63 -14.88
C GLN A 59 7.38 -15.03 -15.23
N GLN A 60 8.07 -14.17 -15.97
CA GLN A 60 9.45 -14.40 -16.43
C GLN A 60 10.33 -13.19 -16.13
N GLY A 61 11.65 -13.39 -16.12
CA GLY A 61 12.62 -12.32 -15.86
C GLY A 61 12.85 -12.05 -14.38
N GLU A 62 13.16 -10.80 -14.05
CA GLU A 62 13.45 -10.35 -12.69
C GLU A 62 12.15 -10.04 -11.95
N ILE A 63 11.46 -11.10 -11.51
CA ILE A 63 10.14 -10.99 -10.86
C ILE A 63 10.26 -10.15 -9.58
N PRO A 64 9.47 -9.08 -9.43
CA PRO A 64 9.54 -8.23 -8.25
C PRO A 64 9.16 -9.00 -6.98
N THR A 65 9.76 -8.60 -5.87
CA THR A 65 9.39 -9.14 -4.55
C THR A 65 7.94 -8.81 -4.19
N PRO A 66 7.29 -9.62 -3.32
CA PRO A 66 5.96 -9.33 -2.79
C PRO A 66 5.84 -7.91 -2.23
N ARG A 67 4.81 -7.19 -2.65
CA ARG A 67 4.62 -5.79 -2.30
C ARG A 67 3.17 -5.35 -2.31
N ALA A 68 2.86 -4.42 -1.41
CA ALA A 68 1.63 -3.65 -1.39
C ALA A 68 1.98 -2.15 -1.36
N GLY A 69 1.07 -1.29 -1.82
CA GLY A 69 1.21 0.17 -1.76
C GLY A 69 2.20 0.74 -2.77
N HIS A 70 2.58 -0.03 -3.78
CA HIS A 70 3.36 0.46 -4.92
C HIS A 70 2.47 1.27 -5.87
N ALA A 71 3.10 2.10 -6.69
CA ALA A 71 2.43 2.82 -7.76
C ALA A 71 2.84 2.27 -9.12
N GLY A 72 1.92 2.35 -10.08
CA GLY A 72 2.12 1.83 -11.44
C GLY A 72 1.80 2.87 -12.51
N VAL A 73 2.61 2.95 -13.57
CA VAL A 73 2.33 3.80 -14.73
C VAL A 73 2.80 3.15 -16.03
N THR A 74 2.01 3.28 -17.09
CA THR A 74 2.31 2.69 -18.40
C THR A 74 3.00 3.70 -19.33
N VAL A 75 4.04 3.25 -20.04
CA VAL A 75 4.71 4.01 -21.11
C VAL A 75 4.89 3.07 -22.31
N GLY A 76 4.06 3.25 -23.33
CA GLY A 76 3.97 2.31 -24.45
C GLY A 76 3.64 0.89 -23.97
N GLU A 77 4.49 -0.07 -24.33
CA GLU A 77 4.36 -1.49 -23.97
C GLU A 77 4.82 -1.83 -22.54
N ASN A 78 5.38 -0.86 -21.84
CA ASN A 78 6.05 -1.08 -20.56
C ASN A 78 5.21 -0.55 -19.42
N TRP A 79 5.04 -1.35 -18.38
CA TRP A 79 4.39 -0.97 -17.12
C TRP A 79 5.43 -0.84 -16.02
N PHE A 80 5.67 0.39 -15.59
CA PHE A 80 6.61 0.71 -14.51
C PHE A 80 5.94 0.60 -13.16
N ILE A 81 6.61 -0.03 -12.21
CA ILE A 81 6.17 -0.22 -10.83
C ILE A 81 7.23 0.32 -9.88
N VAL A 82 6.82 1.23 -8.99
CA VAL A 82 7.71 1.94 -8.07
C VAL A 82 7.20 1.83 -6.64
N GLY A 83 8.14 1.55 -5.72
CA GLY A 83 7.89 1.53 -4.28
C GLY A 83 7.09 0.32 -3.80
N GLY A 84 6.29 0.56 -2.77
CA GLY A 84 5.58 -0.45 -1.99
C GLY A 84 6.51 -1.30 -1.14
N GLY A 85 5.99 -2.42 -0.65
CA GLY A 85 6.80 -3.47 0.00
C GLY A 85 6.00 -4.31 0.97
N ASP A 86 6.72 -5.16 1.71
CA ASP A 86 6.20 -5.96 2.82
C ASP A 86 6.77 -5.40 4.14
N ASN A 87 6.25 -4.25 4.57
CA ASN A 87 6.64 -3.50 5.78
C ASN A 87 8.05 -2.86 5.79
N LYS A 88 8.90 -3.11 4.79
CA LYS A 88 10.28 -2.59 4.74
C LYS A 88 10.58 -1.62 3.61
N GLY A 89 9.60 -1.30 2.77
CA GLY A 89 9.81 -0.52 1.56
C GLY A 89 10.71 -1.26 0.55
N VAL A 90 10.51 -1.02 -0.74
CA VAL A 90 11.29 -1.65 -1.80
C VAL A 90 11.90 -0.59 -2.69
N SER A 91 13.23 -0.64 -2.85
CA SER A 91 13.99 0.37 -3.59
C SER A 91 14.15 0.10 -5.08
N GLU A 92 13.71 -1.05 -5.58
CA GLU A 92 13.73 -1.34 -7.01
C GLU A 92 12.54 -0.68 -7.72
N THR A 93 12.83 -0.07 -8.87
CA THR A 93 11.83 0.24 -9.88
C THR A 93 11.81 -0.90 -10.88
N ALA A 94 10.70 -1.63 -10.90
CA ALA A 94 10.49 -2.74 -11.82
C ALA A 94 9.76 -2.27 -13.08
N VAL A 95 9.95 -2.97 -14.18
CA VAL A 95 9.18 -2.78 -15.41
C VAL A 95 8.71 -4.14 -15.95
N LEU A 96 7.43 -4.22 -16.32
CA LEU A 96 6.88 -5.35 -17.07
C LEU A 96 6.69 -4.93 -18.52
N ASN A 97 7.28 -5.66 -19.46
CA ASN A 97 6.83 -5.59 -20.84
C ASN A 97 5.50 -6.35 -20.95
N MET A 98 4.40 -5.63 -21.21
CA MET A 98 3.05 -6.21 -21.17
C MET A 98 2.77 -7.14 -22.36
N SER A 99 3.46 -6.95 -23.48
CA SER A 99 3.38 -7.83 -24.66
C SER A 99 4.07 -9.19 -24.43
N THR A 100 5.21 -9.21 -23.74
CA THR A 100 6.00 -10.45 -23.54
C THR A 100 5.85 -11.06 -22.15
N LEU A 101 5.27 -10.31 -21.21
CA LEU A 101 5.16 -10.65 -19.79
C LEU A 101 6.51 -10.94 -19.11
N VAL A 102 7.55 -10.21 -19.53
CA VAL A 102 8.91 -10.29 -18.97
C VAL A 102 9.18 -9.09 -18.08
N TRP A 103 9.59 -9.37 -16.83
CA TRP A 103 10.02 -8.38 -15.86
C TRP A 103 11.50 -8.04 -15.99
N SER A 104 11.84 -6.78 -15.70
CA SER A 104 13.22 -6.30 -15.57
C SER A 104 13.30 -5.22 -14.49
N VAL A 105 14.46 -5.08 -13.86
CA VAL A 105 14.74 -3.98 -12.92
C VAL A 105 15.40 -2.82 -13.66
N VAL A 106 14.76 -1.65 -13.63
CA VAL A 106 15.25 -0.45 -14.33
C VAL A 106 16.31 0.27 -13.51
N THR A 107 16.07 0.40 -12.20
CA THR A 107 16.99 1.08 -11.29
C THR A 107 16.73 0.64 -9.86
N THR A 108 17.77 0.72 -9.05
CA THR A 108 17.73 0.44 -7.62
C THR A 108 18.36 1.61 -6.88
N VAL A 109 17.59 2.22 -5.97
CA VAL A 109 18.08 3.31 -5.14
C VAL A 109 18.59 2.78 -3.79
N GLN A 110 19.67 3.34 -3.26
CA GLN A 110 20.21 2.92 -1.95
C GLN A 110 19.80 3.90 -0.84
N GLY A 111 19.53 3.35 0.34
CA GLY A 111 19.14 4.11 1.54
C GLY A 111 17.63 4.26 1.71
N ARG A 112 17.21 5.01 2.75
CA ARG A 112 15.81 5.39 2.95
C ARG A 112 15.47 6.58 2.08
N VAL A 113 15.07 6.31 0.84
CA VAL A 113 14.65 7.33 -0.11
C VAL A 113 13.15 7.26 -0.34
N PRO A 114 12.49 8.36 -0.74
CA PRO A 114 11.04 8.39 -0.94
C PRO A 114 10.54 7.35 -1.95
N LEU A 115 11.36 6.96 -2.93
CA LEU A 115 11.01 5.95 -3.93
C LEU A 115 10.85 4.54 -3.33
N ALA A 116 11.38 4.29 -2.14
CA ALA A 116 11.18 3.05 -1.38
C ALA A 116 10.02 3.17 -0.37
N SER A 117 8.99 3.93 -0.73
CA SER A 117 7.81 4.16 0.11
C SER A 117 6.60 3.39 -0.36
N GLU A 118 5.72 3.07 0.57
CA GLU A 118 4.34 2.69 0.26
C GLU A 118 3.45 3.93 0.13
N GLY A 119 2.38 3.84 -0.64
CA GLY A 119 1.38 4.90 -0.80
C GLY A 119 1.87 6.12 -1.59
N LEU A 120 2.94 5.98 -2.38
CA LEU A 120 3.39 7.06 -3.27
C LEU A 120 2.46 7.19 -4.48
N SER A 121 2.41 8.38 -5.07
CA SER A 121 1.77 8.60 -6.38
C SER A 121 2.82 8.64 -7.48
N LEU A 122 2.49 8.07 -8.64
CA LEU A 122 3.37 8.04 -9.81
C LEU A 122 2.56 8.44 -11.05
N VAL A 123 3.06 9.40 -11.82
CA VAL A 123 2.40 9.88 -13.03
C VAL A 123 3.37 9.97 -14.20
N LEU A 124 2.85 9.81 -15.41
CA LEU A 124 3.56 10.08 -16.64
C LEU A 124 3.34 11.54 -17.03
N SER A 125 4.43 12.24 -17.36
CA SER A 125 4.40 13.58 -17.91
C SER A 125 5.33 13.67 -19.12
N SER A 126 5.21 14.73 -19.91
CA SER A 126 6.15 15.05 -20.97
C SER A 126 6.84 16.37 -20.65
N TYR A 127 8.16 16.38 -20.68
CA TYR A 127 8.97 17.58 -20.46
C TYR A 127 10.04 17.68 -21.55
N ASN A 128 10.07 18.79 -22.26
CA ASN A 128 10.96 19.02 -23.42
C ASN A 128 10.87 17.92 -24.50
N GLY A 129 9.67 17.35 -24.71
CA GLY A 129 9.43 16.29 -25.68
C GLY A 129 9.95 14.91 -25.26
N GLU A 130 10.41 14.76 -24.01
CA GLU A 130 10.77 13.48 -23.42
C GLU A 130 9.70 13.05 -22.41
N ASP A 131 9.36 11.77 -22.41
CA ASP A 131 8.54 11.17 -21.37
C ASP A 131 9.31 11.14 -20.06
N VAL A 132 8.67 11.57 -18.97
CA VAL A 132 9.23 11.59 -17.63
C VAL A 132 8.22 11.04 -16.63
N LEU A 133 8.68 10.16 -15.75
CA LEU A 133 7.89 9.67 -14.63
C LEU A 133 8.12 10.60 -13.45
N VAL A 134 7.05 11.10 -12.86
CA VAL A 134 7.11 11.97 -11.69
C VAL A 134 6.44 11.26 -10.52
N SER A 135 7.13 11.16 -9.39
CA SER A 135 6.57 10.61 -8.17
C SER A 135 6.53 11.62 -7.04
N PHE A 136 5.51 11.51 -6.20
CA PHE A 136 5.33 12.34 -5.01
C PHE A 136 4.74 11.54 -3.86
N GLY A 137 5.10 11.91 -2.64
CA GLY A 137 4.48 11.37 -1.43
C GLY A 137 5.12 10.07 -0.93
N GLY A 138 4.32 9.30 -0.20
CA GLY A 138 4.66 8.00 0.35
C GLY A 138 5.16 8.02 1.79
N TYR A 139 5.17 6.83 2.39
CA TYR A 139 5.64 6.55 3.74
C TYR A 139 6.64 5.39 3.78
N ASN A 140 7.77 5.57 4.47
CA ASN A 140 8.76 4.50 4.75
C ASN A 140 9.30 4.59 6.20
N GLY A 141 8.42 4.97 7.12
CA GLY A 141 8.73 5.40 8.50
C GLY A 141 8.71 6.91 8.69
N ARG A 142 8.75 7.69 7.59
CA ARG A 142 8.51 9.13 7.55
C ARG A 142 7.69 9.45 6.31
N TYR A 143 6.74 10.39 6.43
CA TYR A 143 6.04 10.94 5.26
C TYR A 143 6.99 11.80 4.43
N SER A 144 6.96 11.62 3.11
CA SER A 144 7.73 12.44 2.18
C SER A 144 6.85 13.44 1.44
N ASN A 145 7.38 14.64 1.22
CA ASN A 145 6.85 15.66 0.32
C ASN A 145 7.83 15.96 -0.83
N GLU A 146 8.83 15.10 -1.04
CA GLU A 146 9.80 15.26 -2.11
C GLU A 146 9.21 14.84 -3.47
N VAL A 147 9.58 15.56 -4.53
CA VAL A 147 9.24 15.24 -5.91
C VAL A 147 10.44 14.56 -6.56
N ASN A 148 10.25 13.34 -7.07
CA ASN A 148 11.31 12.61 -7.76
C ASN A 148 10.94 12.43 -9.24
N VAL A 149 11.93 12.45 -10.11
CA VAL A 149 11.74 12.32 -11.56
C VAL A 149 12.63 11.23 -12.12
N LEU A 150 12.05 10.31 -12.88
CA LEU A 150 12.76 9.27 -13.62
C LEU A 150 12.55 9.51 -15.13
N LYS A 151 13.64 9.55 -15.89
CA LYS A 151 13.60 9.56 -17.35
C LYS A 151 13.73 8.12 -17.86
N PRO A 152 12.65 7.46 -18.32
CA PRO A 152 12.75 6.15 -18.93
C PRO A 152 13.56 6.30 -20.22
N SER A 153 14.69 5.59 -20.31
CA SER A 153 15.57 5.62 -21.48
C SER A 153 14.95 4.85 -22.66
N HIS A 154 13.83 5.31 -23.19
CA HIS A 154 13.24 4.84 -24.43
C HIS A 154 12.56 6.01 -25.15
N LYS A 155 13.03 6.34 -26.35
CA LYS A 155 12.40 7.34 -27.24
C LYS A 155 10.99 6.86 -27.61
N SER A 156 9.99 7.35 -26.91
CA SER A 156 8.59 7.21 -27.29
C SER A 156 8.37 7.90 -28.65
N THR A 157 7.80 7.17 -29.61
CA THR A 157 7.62 7.61 -31.01
C THR A 157 6.36 8.45 -31.21
N LEU A 158 5.87 9.12 -30.16
CA LEU A 158 4.74 10.02 -30.25
C LEU A 158 5.21 11.40 -30.75
N GLN A 159 5.40 11.50 -32.07
CA GLN A 159 5.53 12.79 -32.75
C GLN A 159 4.20 13.56 -32.64
N SER A 160 4.09 14.45 -31.65
CA SER A 160 3.14 15.55 -31.73
C SER A 160 3.67 16.56 -32.76
N LYS A 161 2.99 16.61 -33.93
CA LYS A 161 3.15 17.71 -34.88
C LYS A 161 2.67 18.99 -34.24
N ILE A 162 3.57 19.81 -33.69
CA ILE A 162 3.37 21.25 -33.63
C ILE A 162 4.68 21.93 -34.07
N THR A 163 4.50 22.70 -35.13
CA THR A 163 5.46 23.48 -35.92
C THR A 163 6.37 24.38 -35.09
N GLU A 164 7.66 24.38 -35.46
CA GLU A 164 8.71 25.29 -35.01
C GLU A 164 8.39 26.77 -35.29
N THR A 165 8.95 27.68 -34.47
CA THR A 165 9.98 28.63 -34.94
C THR A 165 10.80 29.20 -33.75
N PRO A 166 12.14 29.37 -33.89
CA PRO A 166 13.06 29.77 -32.81
C PRO A 166 13.59 31.21 -32.95
N VAL A 167 13.98 31.86 -31.85
CA VAL A 167 14.87 33.06 -31.83
C VAL A 167 15.71 33.08 -30.51
N PRO A 168 16.99 33.53 -30.53
CA PRO A 168 18.06 32.97 -29.70
C PRO A 168 18.65 33.86 -28.58
N ASP A 169 19.48 33.18 -27.77
CA ASP A 169 20.51 33.56 -26.79
C ASP A 169 20.98 35.02 -26.63
N ILE A 170 21.14 35.43 -25.37
CA ILE A 170 22.30 36.24 -24.94
C ILE A 170 22.97 35.59 -23.73
N VAL A 171 24.28 35.41 -23.90
CA VAL A 171 25.28 34.77 -23.03
C VAL A 171 25.88 35.77 -22.04
N SER A 172 26.31 35.28 -20.87
CA SER A 172 27.60 35.56 -20.16
C SER A 172 27.37 35.75 -18.66
N ALA A 173 27.72 34.76 -17.83
CA ALA A 173 29.04 34.58 -17.20
C ALA A 173 29.32 35.67 -16.13
N VAL A 174 29.65 35.36 -14.88
CA VAL A 174 30.98 34.90 -14.45
C VAL A 174 30.94 34.57 -12.93
N HIS A 175 31.52 33.39 -12.58
CA HIS A 175 32.39 33.00 -11.43
C HIS A 175 32.15 33.53 -10.01
N ASN A 176 32.46 32.83 -8.90
CA ASN A 176 32.82 31.46 -8.52
C ASN A 176 33.05 31.53 -6.99
N VAL A 177 32.99 30.38 -6.29
CA VAL A 177 33.72 30.05 -5.03
C VAL A 177 33.22 30.69 -3.70
N THR A 178 33.18 30.08 -2.51
CA THR A 178 33.09 28.70 -1.94
C THR A 178 32.94 28.90 -0.40
N ASN A 179 31.94 28.30 0.25
CA ASN A 179 31.86 27.79 1.66
C ASN A 179 32.23 28.67 2.90
N PRO A 180 31.99 28.20 4.16
CA PRO A 180 30.79 27.56 4.73
C PRO A 180 30.42 28.05 6.17
N THR A 181 29.22 27.67 6.63
CA THR A 181 28.80 27.31 8.02
C THR A 181 28.94 28.27 9.22
N ARG A 182 27.84 28.35 9.99
CA ARG A 182 27.66 28.26 11.48
C ARG A 182 26.57 29.25 11.90
N ASP A 183 25.36 28.78 12.21
CA ASP A 183 24.86 28.30 13.52
C ASP A 183 24.60 29.41 14.55
N VAL A 184 23.41 29.29 15.16
CA VAL A 184 22.93 29.78 16.47
C VAL A 184 22.03 31.03 16.49
N ASP A 185 20.73 30.75 16.44
CA ASP A 185 19.64 31.13 17.36
C ASP A 185 19.80 32.27 18.39
N SER A 186 18.72 33.06 18.48
CA SER A 186 18.14 33.70 19.68
C SER A 186 18.97 34.84 20.32
N GLU A 187 18.44 35.92 20.88
CA GLU A 187 17.28 36.08 21.74
C GLU A 187 16.71 37.51 21.67
N LEU A 188 15.47 37.58 22.14
CA LEU A 188 14.62 38.72 22.42
C LEU A 188 15.14 39.67 23.52
N GLU A 189 14.51 40.86 23.52
CA GLU A 189 14.17 41.75 24.65
C GLU A 189 14.96 43.06 24.92
N VAL A 190 14.23 44.15 24.65
CA VAL A 190 13.92 45.29 25.52
C VAL A 190 15.05 45.93 26.34
N GLY A 191 15.31 47.23 26.08
CA GLY A 191 15.64 48.14 27.17
C GLY A 191 16.38 49.42 26.81
N GLN A 192 15.70 50.53 27.09
CA GLN A 192 16.21 51.76 27.70
C GLN A 192 16.62 52.95 26.82
N GLU A 193 15.91 54.04 27.11
CA GLU A 193 16.11 55.43 26.74
C GLU A 193 17.53 55.93 27.02
N GLY A 194 18.11 56.59 26.02
CA GLY A 194 19.38 57.31 26.11
C GLY A 194 19.24 58.74 25.62
N LYS A 195 18.85 59.62 26.55
CA LYS A 195 19.05 61.09 26.64
C LYS A 195 19.81 61.78 25.49
N ILE A 196 19.11 62.71 24.85
CA ILE A 196 19.59 63.74 23.92
C ILE A 196 20.74 64.54 24.56
N ARG A 197 21.86 64.70 23.83
CA ARG A 197 22.83 65.78 24.05
C ARG A 197 22.76 66.76 22.89
N GLU A 198 22.38 67.98 23.25
CA GLU A 198 22.31 69.19 22.45
C GLU A 198 23.72 69.59 21.97
N ILE A 199 23.89 69.75 20.65
CA ILE A 199 25.08 70.37 20.06
C ILE A 199 24.70 71.78 19.64
N VAL A 200 25.33 72.76 20.29
CA VAL A 200 25.23 74.19 20.01
C VAL A 200 25.77 74.48 18.61
N MET A 201 25.00 75.19 17.79
CA MET A 201 25.42 75.68 16.47
C MET A 201 26.27 76.94 16.63
N ASP A 202 27.50 76.91 16.10
CA ASP A 202 28.19 78.14 15.70
C ASP A 202 27.92 78.39 14.21
N ASN A 203 27.32 79.54 13.95
CA ASN A 203 27.02 80.07 12.63
C ASN A 203 28.31 80.56 11.96
N VAL A 204 28.67 79.99 10.82
CA VAL A 204 29.52 80.65 9.83
C VAL A 204 28.84 80.52 8.48
N ASP A 205 28.33 81.65 7.99
CA ASP A 205 27.76 81.82 6.66
C ASP A 205 28.81 81.57 5.58
N GLN A 206 28.55 80.63 4.67
CA GLN A 206 29.03 80.74 3.29
C GLN A 206 28.15 79.92 2.31
N GLU A 207 27.95 80.52 1.14
CA GLU A 207 26.99 80.20 0.09
C GLU A 207 26.98 78.74 -0.40
N SER A 208 25.78 78.13 -0.51
CA SER A 208 25.43 77.28 -1.66
C SER A 208 23.91 77.04 -1.76
N ARG A 209 23.24 77.80 -2.64
CA ARG A 209 21.83 77.64 -3.01
C ARG A 209 21.54 76.39 -3.87
N LYS A 210 22.16 75.23 -3.56
CA LYS A 210 21.90 73.96 -4.28
C LYS A 210 21.46 72.77 -3.41
N SER A 211 21.54 72.84 -2.08
CA SER A 211 21.27 71.68 -1.20
C SER A 211 19.80 71.47 -0.79
N ARG A 212 18.91 72.44 -1.06
CA ARG A 212 17.52 72.38 -0.59
C ARG A 212 16.61 71.46 -1.43
N GLY A 213 17.01 71.13 -2.66
CA GLY A 213 16.30 70.20 -3.55
C GLY A 213 16.66 68.72 -3.32
N GLU A 214 17.90 68.43 -2.92
CA GLU A 214 18.36 67.04 -2.70
C GLU A 214 17.85 66.48 -1.37
N GLY A 215 17.85 67.28 -0.29
CA GLY A 215 17.32 66.83 1.01
C GLY A 215 15.81 66.58 1.01
N THR A 216 15.05 67.35 0.23
CA THR A 216 13.59 67.13 0.07
C THR A 216 13.28 65.89 -0.76
N SER A 217 14.11 65.60 -1.77
CA SER A 217 14.04 64.36 -2.56
C SER A 217 14.34 63.12 -1.71
N LEU A 218 15.40 63.13 -0.90
CA LEU A 218 15.76 62.00 -0.03
C LEU A 218 14.69 61.72 1.04
N ILE A 219 14.10 62.77 1.61
CA ILE A 219 12.99 62.62 2.57
C ILE A 219 11.75 62.00 1.90
N ALA A 220 11.48 62.32 0.63
CA ALA A 220 10.38 61.71 -0.11
C ALA A 220 10.65 60.23 -0.39
N THR A 221 11.87 59.87 -0.80
CA THR A 221 12.27 58.47 -1.03
C THR A 221 12.17 57.64 0.24
N LEU A 222 12.71 58.13 1.36
CA LEU A 222 12.64 57.44 2.65
C LEU A 222 11.20 57.29 3.17
N LYS A 223 10.31 58.24 2.86
CA LYS A 223 8.88 58.11 3.21
C LYS A 223 8.19 57.03 2.38
N ALA A 224 8.50 56.93 1.10
CA ALA A 224 7.95 55.89 0.22
C ALA A 224 8.43 54.49 0.65
N GLU A 225 9.73 54.33 0.92
CA GLU A 225 10.29 53.07 1.44
C GLU A 225 9.68 52.67 2.78
N ARG A 226 9.46 53.65 3.68
CA ARG A 226 8.76 53.40 4.95
C ARG A 226 7.34 52.87 4.72
N GLU A 227 6.58 53.48 3.82
CA GLU A 227 5.20 53.07 3.52
C GLU A 227 5.15 51.67 2.90
N GLU A 228 6.12 51.33 2.04
CA GLU A 228 6.29 49.99 1.47
C GLU A 228 6.65 48.94 2.54
N LEU A 229 7.52 49.29 3.49
CA LEU A 229 7.86 48.43 4.62
C LEU A 229 6.66 48.22 5.55
N ASP A 230 5.87 49.26 5.82
CA ASP A 230 4.67 49.18 6.66
C ASP A 230 3.61 48.27 6.01
N LEU A 231 3.45 48.31 4.68
CA LEU A 231 2.58 47.40 3.92
C LEU A 231 3.07 45.95 3.96
N SER A 232 4.38 45.74 3.77
CA SER A 232 5.01 44.41 3.82
C SER A 232 4.86 43.79 5.20
N LEU A 233 5.10 44.58 6.25
CA LEU A 233 4.89 44.17 7.65
C LEU A 233 3.43 43.80 7.93
N GLY A 234 2.47 44.52 7.35
CA GLY A 234 1.05 44.19 7.44
C GLY A 234 0.72 42.83 6.82
N LYS A 235 1.27 42.54 5.63
CA LYS A 235 1.11 41.25 4.94
C LYS A 235 1.72 40.10 5.75
N GLU A 236 2.94 40.28 6.25
CA GLU A 236 3.65 39.30 7.07
C GLU A 236 2.87 38.95 8.36
N LYS A 237 2.29 39.98 9.03
CA LYS A 237 1.45 39.78 10.22
C LYS A 237 0.18 38.98 9.91
N SER A 238 -0.46 39.25 8.77
CA SER A 238 -1.64 38.51 8.34
C SER A 238 -1.32 37.04 8.03
N GLN A 239 -0.19 36.79 7.35
CA GLN A 239 0.30 35.43 7.09
C GLN A 239 0.67 34.70 8.38
N THR A 240 1.32 35.37 9.33
CA THR A 240 1.66 34.81 10.65
C THR A 240 0.39 34.40 11.41
N LEU A 241 -0.66 35.22 11.38
CA LEU A 241 -1.95 34.88 11.99
C LEU A 241 -2.61 33.67 11.32
N HIS A 242 -2.56 33.61 9.98
CA HIS A 242 -3.09 32.47 9.24
C HIS A 242 -2.38 31.16 9.62
N LEU A 243 -1.05 31.16 9.61
CA LEU A 243 -0.25 30.00 9.99
C LEU A 243 -0.50 29.56 11.44
N LYS A 244 -0.70 30.51 12.36
CA LYS A 244 -1.07 30.19 13.76
C LYS A 244 -2.43 29.50 13.86
N GLN A 245 -3.41 29.91 13.05
CA GLN A 245 -4.72 29.26 13.01
C GLN A 245 -4.60 27.84 12.44
N GLU A 246 -3.89 27.66 11.32
CA GLU A 246 -3.67 26.34 10.73
C GLU A 246 -2.93 25.39 11.68
N LEU A 247 -1.97 25.92 12.45
CA LEU A 247 -1.26 25.16 13.47
C LEU A 247 -2.22 24.68 14.58
N ALA A 248 -3.08 25.56 15.09
CA ALA A 248 -4.07 25.19 16.11
C ALA A 248 -5.08 24.14 15.57
N ASP A 249 -5.53 24.29 14.33
CA ASP A 249 -6.40 23.31 13.67
C ASP A 249 -5.68 21.97 13.44
N ALA A 250 -4.38 21.99 13.15
CA ALA A 250 -3.58 20.77 13.02
C ALA A 250 -3.38 20.09 14.38
N GLU A 251 -3.10 20.85 15.44
CA GLU A 251 -2.96 20.32 16.81
C GLU A 251 -4.23 19.63 17.28
N THR A 252 -5.39 20.26 17.09
CA THR A 252 -6.69 19.65 17.47
C THR A 252 -6.95 18.35 16.71
N ARG A 253 -6.78 18.34 15.38
CA ARG A 253 -6.89 17.10 14.58
C ARG A 253 -5.95 16.01 15.07
N ASN A 254 -4.72 16.36 15.42
CA ASN A 254 -3.73 15.41 15.93
C ASN A 254 -4.21 14.80 17.26
N THR A 255 -4.75 15.62 18.17
CA THR A 255 -5.32 15.10 19.43
C THR A 255 -6.48 14.13 19.23
N ASP A 256 -7.34 14.36 18.22
CA ASP A 256 -8.45 13.47 17.93
C ASP A 256 -7.99 12.15 17.30
N LEU A 257 -7.02 12.21 16.37
CA LEU A 257 -6.38 11.01 15.81
C LEU A 257 -5.72 10.16 16.90
N TYR A 258 -5.07 10.77 17.90
CA TYR A 258 -4.51 10.03 19.03
C TYR A 258 -5.58 9.29 19.85
N LYS A 259 -6.77 9.90 20.04
CA LYS A 259 -7.89 9.25 20.75
C LYS A 259 -8.43 8.07 19.93
N GLU A 260 -8.62 8.25 18.62
CA GLU A 260 -9.07 7.18 17.73
C GLU A 260 -8.07 6.01 17.72
N LEU A 261 -6.78 6.30 17.59
CA LEU A 261 -5.73 5.29 17.62
C LEU A 261 -5.70 4.53 18.94
N HIS A 262 -5.94 5.20 20.08
CA HIS A 262 -6.06 4.52 21.37
C HIS A 262 -7.30 3.61 21.43
N SER A 263 -8.43 4.05 20.88
CA SER A 263 -9.66 3.25 20.78
C SER A 263 -9.46 2.00 19.91
N VAL A 264 -8.87 2.14 18.73
CA VAL A 264 -8.56 1.04 17.81
C VAL A 264 -7.60 0.03 18.45
N ARG A 265 -6.58 0.50 19.18
CA ARG A 265 -5.69 -0.39 19.94
C ARG A 265 -6.44 -1.19 21.01
N GLY A 266 -7.41 -0.57 21.70
CA GLY A 266 -8.28 -1.26 22.65
C GLY A 266 -9.14 -2.33 21.99
N GLN A 267 -9.74 -2.03 20.84
CA GLN A 267 -10.53 -2.99 20.07
C GLN A 267 -9.67 -4.15 19.56
N LEU A 268 -8.46 -3.87 19.06
CA LEU A 268 -7.52 -4.89 18.62
C LEU A 268 -7.15 -5.86 19.75
N ALA A 269 -6.87 -5.34 20.95
CA ALA A 269 -6.57 -6.17 22.12
C ALA A 269 -7.76 -7.08 22.52
N ALA A 270 -8.99 -6.55 22.43
CA ALA A 270 -10.20 -7.34 22.68
C ALA A 270 -10.39 -8.46 21.65
N GLU A 271 -10.20 -8.17 20.36
CA GLU A 271 -10.29 -9.18 19.30
C GLU A 271 -9.17 -10.22 19.37
N GLN A 272 -7.94 -9.82 19.75
CA GLN A 272 -6.86 -10.77 20.00
C GLN A 272 -7.21 -11.75 21.13
N SER A 273 -7.81 -11.26 22.21
CA SER A 273 -8.29 -12.12 23.30
C SER A 273 -9.40 -13.06 22.83
N ARG A 274 -10.33 -12.57 21.99
CA ARG A 274 -11.40 -13.38 21.41
C ARG A 274 -10.87 -14.47 20.48
N CYS A 275 -9.92 -14.14 19.60
CA CYS A 275 -9.26 -15.12 18.73
C CYS A 275 -8.54 -16.20 19.54
N PHE A 276 -7.77 -15.82 20.56
CA PHE A 276 -7.10 -16.79 21.43
C PHE A 276 -8.10 -17.73 22.09
N LYS A 277 -9.25 -17.22 22.56
CA LYS A 277 -10.30 -18.05 23.15
C LYS A 277 -10.88 -19.05 22.14
N LEU A 278 -11.15 -18.61 20.91
CA LEU A 278 -11.63 -19.47 19.83
C LEU A 278 -10.60 -20.53 19.42
N GLU A 279 -9.30 -20.20 19.41
CA GLU A 279 -8.23 -21.17 19.13
C GLU A 279 -8.20 -22.29 20.15
N VAL A 280 -8.34 -21.96 21.44
CA VAL A 280 -8.44 -22.94 22.52
C VAL A 280 -9.67 -23.84 22.33
N ASP A 281 -10.83 -23.26 22.03
CA ASP A 281 -12.08 -24.02 21.84
C ASP A 281 -11.99 -24.94 20.60
N VAL A 282 -11.35 -24.48 19.51
CA VAL A 282 -11.08 -25.31 18.32
C VAL A 282 -10.13 -26.46 18.65
N ALA A 283 -9.10 -26.23 19.47
CA ALA A 283 -8.19 -27.29 19.89
C ALA A 283 -8.90 -28.36 20.74
N GLU A 284 -9.79 -27.95 21.64
CA GLU A 284 -10.61 -28.87 22.44
C GLU A 284 -11.56 -29.70 21.56
N LEU A 285 -12.22 -29.07 20.58
CA LEU A 285 -13.08 -29.77 19.63
C LEU A 285 -12.30 -30.79 18.78
N ARG A 286 -11.08 -30.45 18.34
CA ARG A 286 -10.21 -31.38 17.62
C ARG A 286 -9.83 -32.58 18.47
N GLN A 287 -9.52 -32.37 19.76
CA GLN A 287 -9.23 -33.46 20.68
C GLN A 287 -10.46 -34.37 20.86
N LYS A 288 -11.65 -33.80 21.05
CA LYS A 288 -12.90 -34.57 21.16
C LYS A 288 -13.16 -35.40 19.90
N LEU A 289 -12.95 -34.81 18.72
CA LEU A 289 -13.11 -35.52 17.45
C LEU A 289 -12.17 -36.74 17.37
N GLN A 290 -10.90 -36.57 17.74
CA GLN A 290 -9.93 -37.67 17.76
C GLN A 290 -10.35 -38.79 18.72
N THR A 291 -10.85 -38.46 19.91
CA THR A 291 -11.35 -39.47 20.85
C THR A 291 -12.60 -40.21 20.34
N MET A 292 -13.46 -39.51 19.60
CA MET A 292 -14.64 -40.12 19.00
C MET A 292 -14.26 -41.12 17.90
N GLU A 293 -13.27 -40.78 17.07
CA GLU A 293 -12.73 -41.69 16.06
C GLU A 293 -12.13 -42.97 16.66
N THR A 294 -11.44 -42.85 17.81
CA THR A 294 -10.90 -44.04 18.50
C THR A 294 -12.00 -44.93 19.05
N LEU A 295 -13.03 -44.35 19.67
CA LEU A 295 -14.18 -45.10 20.18
C LEU A 295 -14.95 -45.79 19.05
N GLN A 296 -15.06 -45.14 17.88
CA GLN A 296 -15.71 -45.73 16.72
C GLN A 296 -14.96 -46.97 16.19
N LYS A 297 -13.62 -46.93 16.16
CA LYS A 297 -12.78 -48.08 15.79
C LYS A 297 -12.92 -49.24 16.80
N GLU A 298 -12.95 -48.93 18.09
CA GLU A 298 -13.17 -49.94 19.14
C GLU A 298 -14.56 -50.59 19.02
N LEU A 299 -15.60 -49.80 18.77
CA LEU A 299 -16.95 -50.29 18.56
C LEU A 299 -17.03 -51.25 17.36
N GLU A 300 -16.41 -50.89 16.22
CA GLU A 300 -16.34 -51.76 15.05
C GLU A 300 -15.63 -53.09 15.36
N LEU A 301 -14.55 -53.04 16.15
CA LEU A 301 -13.81 -54.23 16.55
C LEU A 301 -14.66 -55.15 17.44
N LEU A 302 -15.37 -54.58 18.42
CA LEU A 302 -16.29 -55.31 19.29
C LEU A 302 -17.45 -55.92 18.50
N GLN A 303 -18.00 -55.19 17.51
CA GLN A 303 -19.04 -55.73 16.62
C GLN A 303 -18.54 -56.93 15.81
N ARG A 304 -17.31 -56.88 15.27
CA ARG A 304 -16.70 -58.01 14.56
C ARG A 304 -16.47 -59.21 15.49
N GLN A 305 -15.97 -58.99 16.70
CA GLN A 305 -15.77 -60.06 17.68
C GLN A 305 -17.09 -60.71 18.09
N LYS A 306 -18.14 -59.92 18.30
CA LYS A 306 -19.48 -60.42 18.60
C LYS A 306 -20.01 -61.30 17.46
N ALA A 307 -19.94 -60.83 16.22
CA ALA A 307 -20.40 -61.59 15.05
C ALA A 307 -19.64 -62.91 14.88
N ALA A 308 -18.33 -62.93 15.12
CA ALA A 308 -17.51 -64.15 15.06
C ALA A 308 -17.89 -65.15 16.18
N SER A 309 -18.16 -64.65 17.39
CA SER A 309 -18.60 -65.48 18.53
C SER A 309 -19.98 -66.11 18.26
N GLU A 310 -20.93 -65.34 17.74
CA GLU A 310 -22.27 -65.82 17.35
C GLU A 310 -22.18 -66.92 16.28
N GLN A 311 -21.34 -66.72 15.25
CA GLN A 311 -21.10 -67.75 14.22
C GLN A 311 -20.46 -69.02 14.78
N ALA A 312 -19.53 -68.90 15.74
CA ALA A 312 -18.90 -70.05 16.38
C ALA A 312 -19.90 -70.85 17.24
N LEU A 313 -20.82 -70.17 17.93
CA LEU A 313 -21.90 -70.79 18.68
C LEU A 313 -22.87 -71.55 17.74
N ASP A 314 -23.25 -70.94 16.61
CA ASP A 314 -24.10 -71.57 15.61
C ASP A 314 -23.43 -72.81 14.97
N ALA A 315 -22.12 -72.74 14.70
CA ALA A 315 -21.34 -73.86 14.17
C ALA A 315 -21.25 -75.03 15.17
N ASN A 316 -21.06 -74.74 16.46
CA ASN A 316 -21.06 -75.75 17.52
C ASN A 316 -22.44 -76.38 17.73
N HIS A 317 -23.53 -75.61 17.60
CA HIS A 317 -24.89 -76.18 17.60
C HIS A 317 -25.14 -77.11 16.41
N ARG A 318 -24.60 -76.80 15.23
CA ARG A 318 -24.70 -77.68 14.05
C ARG A 318 -23.88 -78.97 14.22
N GLN A 319 -22.66 -78.90 14.77
CA GLN A 319 -21.83 -80.08 15.03
C GLN A 319 -22.35 -80.97 16.18
N GLY A 320 -23.01 -80.39 17.19
CA GLY A 320 -23.65 -81.14 18.29
C GLY A 320 -24.89 -81.94 17.90
N SER A 321 -25.47 -81.72 16.72
CA SER A 321 -26.67 -82.43 16.22
C SER A 321 -26.38 -83.56 15.22
N GLY A 322 -25.09 -83.80 14.90
CA GLY A 322 -24.66 -84.76 13.87
C GLY A 322 -24.47 -86.20 14.34
N GLY A 323 -25.27 -86.70 15.28
CA GLY A 323 -25.13 -88.04 15.85
C GLY A 323 -26.44 -88.79 16.08
N VAL A 324 -26.70 -89.78 15.21
CA VAL A 324 -27.51 -91.00 15.40
C VAL A 324 -29.04 -90.82 15.51
N TRP A 325 -29.78 -91.11 14.43
CA TRP A 325 -31.05 -91.85 14.49
C TRP A 325 -31.31 -92.67 13.20
N GLY A 326 -31.27 -94.00 13.36
CA GLY A 326 -31.64 -95.04 12.40
C GLY A 326 -31.05 -96.34 12.95
N TRP A 327 -31.77 -97.39 13.35
CA TRP A 327 -33.05 -97.95 12.94
C TRP A 327 -33.67 -98.71 14.12
N LEU A 328 -34.98 -98.93 14.12
CA LEU A 328 -35.57 -100.22 14.52
C LEU A 328 -36.97 -100.36 13.92
N ALA A 329 -37.17 -101.44 13.18
CA ALA A 329 -38.38 -101.81 12.47
C ALA A 329 -39.48 -102.34 13.42
N GLY A 330 -40.74 -102.15 13.02
CA GLY A 330 -41.91 -102.83 13.55
C GLY A 330 -43.05 -102.76 12.53
N THR A 331 -43.47 -103.93 12.03
CA THR A 331 -44.32 -104.22 10.86
C THR A 331 -45.84 -104.02 11.12
N PRO A 332 -46.75 -104.24 10.12
CA PRO A 332 -47.88 -103.36 9.80
C PRO A 332 -49.23 -103.80 10.39
N GLY A 333 -50.20 -102.88 10.37
CA GLY A 333 -51.60 -103.19 10.68
C GLY A 333 -52.59 -102.12 10.18
N GLY A 334 -53.19 -102.39 9.01
CA GLY A 334 -54.64 -102.35 8.78
C GLY A 334 -55.44 -101.04 8.92
N GLN A 335 -56.26 -100.83 7.88
CA GLN A 335 -57.60 -100.21 7.87
C GLN A 335 -57.76 -98.70 7.53
N LYS A 336 -58.06 -98.50 6.24
CA LYS A 336 -59.37 -98.09 5.68
C LYS A 336 -59.91 -96.68 5.97
N ARG A 337 -60.26 -96.05 4.84
CA ARG A 337 -61.38 -95.12 4.57
C ARG A 337 -61.23 -93.71 5.12
N ASP A 338 -61.78 -92.67 4.52
CA ASP A 338 -62.37 -92.37 3.21
C ASP A 338 -62.52 -90.83 3.24
N ASP A 339 -62.39 -90.21 2.08
CA ASP A 339 -63.12 -89.05 1.57
C ASP A 339 -63.18 -87.68 2.28
N ALA A 340 -63.05 -86.69 1.37
CA ALA A 340 -63.54 -85.31 1.32
C ALA A 340 -62.68 -84.19 1.92
#